data_AF-A0A645GUZ0-F1
#
_entry.id   AF-A0A645GUZ0-F1
#
_cell.length_a   1.000
_cell.length_b   1.000
_cell.length_c   1.000
_cell.angle_alpha   90.00
_cell.angle_beta   90.00
_cell.angle_gamma   90.00
#
_symmetry.space_group_name_H-M   'P 1'
#
loop_
_entity.id
_entity.type
_entity.pdbx_description
1 polymer ?
#
loop_
_entity_poly.entity_id
_entity_poly.type
_entity_poly.pdbx_seq_one_letter_code
_entity_poly.pdbx_strand_id
1 'polypeptide(L)'
;MSGAVQLSGPTAKHNGALLTFLGMDIPQPASPRKIRTTLTQNQDRPQEVGAINYTMSNGKWGAIVYALGGPEALVKELGEEEEARFKVSVEGKEVISTFYKEGGKARDFLSKCMAGQLTN
;
A
#
# COMPACT_ATOMS: atom_id res chain seq x y z
N MET A 1 -4.80 9.99 13.16
CA MET A 1 -4.08 9.93 11.87
C MET A 1 -4.82 8.94 11.00
N SER A 2 -5.48 9.42 9.96
CA SER A 2 -6.30 8.61 9.05
C SER A 2 -5.85 8.92 7.62
N GLY A 3 -5.55 7.87 6.86
CA GLY A 3 -5.16 7.95 5.46
C GLY A 3 -5.82 6.83 4.67
N ALA A 4 -5.66 6.84 3.35
CA ALA A 4 -6.14 5.76 2.50
C ALA A 4 -5.01 4.80 2.15
N VAL A 5 -5.34 3.52 2.06
CA VAL A 5 -4.51 2.50 1.41
C VAL A 5 -5.16 2.15 0.07
N GLN A 6 -4.34 2.13 -0.98
CA GLN A 6 -4.74 1.77 -2.32
C GLN A 6 -3.86 0.63 -2.83
N LEU A 7 -4.54 -0.37 -3.38
CA LEU A 7 -3.93 -1.52 -4.02
C LEU A 7 -4.06 -1.35 -5.54
N SER A 8 -2.94 -1.37 -6.26
CA SER A 8 -2.95 -1.29 -7.73
C SER A 8 -2.28 -2.53 -8.30
N GLY A 9 -3.04 -3.34 -9.02
CA GLY A 9 -2.53 -4.53 -9.70
C GLY A 9 -1.91 -4.23 -11.07
N PRO A 10 -1.53 -5.29 -11.79
CA PRO A 10 -1.00 -5.21 -13.14
C PRO A 10 -1.98 -4.48 -14.08
N THR A 11 -1.41 -3.70 -14.99
CA THR A 11 -2.12 -3.08 -16.10
C THR A 11 -1.50 -3.55 -17.41
N ALA A 12 -2.15 -3.29 -18.55
CA ALA A 12 -1.60 -3.60 -19.87
C ALA A 12 -0.19 -3.00 -20.12
N LYS A 13 0.22 -2.00 -19.34
CA LYS A 13 1.52 -1.31 -19.47
C LYS A 13 2.48 -1.59 -18.31
N HIS A 14 2.06 -2.32 -17.27
CA HIS A 14 2.89 -2.60 -16.09
C HIS A 14 2.49 -3.91 -15.45
N ASN A 15 3.40 -4.88 -15.40
CA ASN A 15 3.13 -6.21 -14.81
C ASN A 15 3.36 -6.27 -13.28
N GLY A 16 3.75 -5.16 -12.66
CA GLY A 16 3.96 -5.10 -11.22
C GLY A 16 2.70 -4.75 -10.44
N ALA A 17 2.84 -4.73 -9.13
CA ALA A 17 1.79 -4.31 -8.22
C ALA A 17 2.31 -3.21 -7.28
N LEU A 18 1.43 -2.31 -6.88
CA LEU A 18 1.74 -1.17 -6.04
C LEU A 18 0.86 -1.16 -4.80
N LEU A 19 1.49 -0.90 -3.66
CA LEU A 19 0.83 -0.54 -2.41
C LEU A 19 1.05 0.95 -2.15
N THR A 20 0.00 1.74 -2.25
CA THR A 20 0.07 3.19 -2.13
C THR A 20 -0.66 3.65 -0.87
N PHE A 21 0.02 4.44 -0.06
CA PHE A 21 -0.57 5.14 1.08
C PHE A 21 -0.73 6.62 0.77
N LEU A 22 -1.88 7.18 1.13
CA LEU A 22 -2.24 8.57 0.92
C LEU A 22 -2.62 9.20 2.25
N GLY A 23 -2.05 10.37 2.56
CA GLY A 23 -2.38 11.09 3.79
C GLY A 23 -1.90 12.53 3.81
N MET A 24 -2.50 13.33 4.68
CA MET A 24 -2.13 14.73 4.90
C MET A 24 -0.79 14.87 5.62
N ASP A 25 -0.48 13.91 6.50
CA ASP A 25 0.74 13.89 7.31
C ASP A 25 1.94 13.28 6.58
N ILE A 26 1.74 12.67 5.40
CA ILE A 26 2.81 12.22 4.53
C ILE A 26 3.54 13.44 3.95
N PRO A 27 4.89 13.48 3.92
CA PRO A 27 5.64 14.56 3.29
C PRO A 27 5.22 14.82 1.84
N GLN A 28 5.20 16.10 1.45
CA GLN A 28 4.74 16.54 0.13
C GLN A 28 5.90 17.21 -0.63
N PRO A 29 6.84 16.42 -1.17
CA PRO A 29 8.00 16.99 -1.86
C PRO A 29 7.59 17.63 -3.19
N ALA A 30 8.34 18.65 -3.63
CA ALA A 30 8.11 19.35 -4.89
C ALA A 30 8.33 18.46 -6.13
N SER A 31 9.10 17.37 -5.98
CA SER A 31 9.30 16.34 -7.00
C SER A 31 9.34 14.94 -6.35
N PRO A 32 8.96 13.87 -7.08
CA PRO A 32 9.05 12.51 -6.56
C PRO A 32 10.47 12.16 -6.12
N ARG A 33 10.61 11.55 -4.93
CA ARG A 33 11.91 11.17 -4.37
C ARG A 33 11.88 9.78 -3.74
N LYS A 34 13.02 9.09 -3.77
CA LYS A 34 13.23 7.85 -3.02
C LYS A 34 13.39 8.18 -1.54
N ILE A 35 12.71 7.45 -0.67
CA ILE A 35 12.84 7.56 0.78
C ILE A 35 12.97 6.17 1.40
N ARG A 36 13.44 6.13 2.65
CA ARG A 36 13.36 4.96 3.53
C ARG A 36 12.22 5.15 4.51
N THR A 37 11.46 4.10 4.76
CA THR A 37 10.32 4.12 5.68
C THR A 37 10.37 2.91 6.60
N THR A 38 9.71 3.03 7.75
CA THR A 38 9.39 1.88 8.59
C THR A 38 7.94 1.49 8.32
N LEU A 39 7.71 0.29 7.78
CA LEU A 39 6.39 -0.29 7.55
C LEU A 39 6.09 -1.33 8.64
N THR A 40 4.96 -1.21 9.30
CA THR A 40 4.43 -2.24 10.21
C THR A 40 3.09 -2.71 9.67
N GLN A 41 2.90 -4.01 9.60
CA GLN A 41 1.69 -4.63 9.08
C GLN A 41 1.14 -5.61 10.09
N ASN A 42 -0.16 -5.49 10.39
CA ASN A 42 -0.82 -6.30 11.40
C ASN A 42 -0.04 -6.31 12.73
N GLN A 43 0.35 -7.51 13.20
CA GLN A 43 1.19 -7.70 14.40
C GLN A 43 2.64 -8.07 14.06
N ASP A 44 3.05 -7.91 12.80
CA ASP A 44 4.42 -8.21 12.39
C ASP A 44 5.42 -7.20 12.96
N ARG A 45 6.68 -7.63 13.01
CA ARG A 45 7.77 -6.73 13.40
C ARG A 45 7.91 -5.60 12.36
N PRO A 46 8.14 -4.35 12.79
CA PRO A 46 8.40 -3.24 11.87
C PRO A 46 9.58 -3.53 10.94
N GLN A 47 9.46 -3.16 9.67
CA GLN A 47 10.46 -3.39 8.63
C GLN A 47 10.90 -2.09 7.95
N GLU A 48 12.19 -2.00 7.64
CA GLU A 48 12.78 -0.86 6.92
C GLU A 48 12.70 -1.08 5.41
N VAL A 49 11.81 -0.36 4.73
CA VAL A 49 11.47 -0.55 3.32
C VAL A 49 11.81 0.69 2.51
N GLY A 50 12.29 0.51 1.27
CA GLY A 50 12.47 1.61 0.32
C GLY A 50 11.15 1.95 -0.37
N ALA A 51 10.85 3.24 -0.51
CA ALA A 51 9.62 3.72 -1.13
C ALA A 51 9.87 4.93 -2.04
N ILE A 52 8.88 5.25 -2.87
CA ILE A 52 8.80 6.55 -3.55
C ILE A 52 7.80 7.42 -2.80
N ASN A 53 8.22 8.64 -2.46
CA ASN A 53 7.35 9.67 -1.91
C ASN A 53 7.13 10.79 -2.93
N TYR A 54 5.86 11.15 -3.12
CA TYR A 54 5.45 12.18 -4.06
C TYR A 54 4.17 12.86 -3.59
N THR A 55 3.80 13.93 -4.29
CA THR A 55 2.63 14.74 -3.97
C THR A 55 1.51 14.47 -4.97
N MET A 56 0.28 14.24 -4.48
CA MET A 56 -0.92 14.03 -5.29
C MET A 56 -1.89 15.21 -5.20
N SER A 57 -2.84 15.24 -6.14
CA SER A 57 -4.00 16.14 -6.12
C SER A 57 -3.61 17.62 -6.00
N ASN A 58 -2.62 18.05 -6.79
CA ASN A 58 -2.10 19.42 -6.84
C ASN A 58 -1.65 19.96 -5.47
N GLY A 59 -0.96 19.16 -4.65
CA GLY A 59 -0.45 19.62 -3.36
C GLY A 59 -1.39 19.40 -2.17
N LYS A 60 -2.42 18.57 -2.32
CA LYS A 60 -3.35 18.30 -1.23
C LYS A 60 -2.96 17.08 -0.40
N TRP A 61 -2.34 16.08 -1.00
CA TRP A 61 -2.05 14.80 -0.34
C TRP A 61 -0.61 14.37 -0.59
N GLY A 62 0.08 13.93 0.46
CA GLY A 62 1.32 13.18 0.31
C GLY A 62 1.02 11.72 -0.02
N ALA A 63 1.90 11.10 -0.79
CA ALA A 63 1.83 9.70 -1.14
C ALA A 63 3.15 8.98 -0.84
N ILE A 64 3.05 7.75 -0.36
CA ILE A 64 4.16 6.80 -0.25
C ILE A 64 3.74 5.55 -1.02
N VAL A 65 4.52 5.16 -2.03
CA VAL A 65 4.27 3.97 -2.84
C VAL A 65 5.40 2.97 -2.72
N TYR A 66 5.02 1.72 -2.50
CA TYR A 66 5.89 0.55 -2.51
C TYR A 66 5.64 -0.25 -3.78
N ALA A 67 6.72 -0.58 -4.49
CA ALA A 67 6.67 -1.55 -5.57
C ALA A 67 6.74 -2.97 -4.97
N LEU A 68 5.74 -3.78 -5.25
CA LEU A 68 5.68 -5.17 -4.83
C LEU A 68 6.31 -6.07 -5.90
N GLY A 69 6.77 -7.25 -5.47
CA GLY A 69 7.43 -8.23 -6.35
C GLY A 69 6.52 -8.89 -7.39
N GLY A 70 5.23 -8.51 -7.45
CA GLY A 70 4.24 -9.08 -8.35
C GLY A 70 2.81 -8.95 -7.79
N PRO A 71 1.78 -9.28 -8.59
CA PRO A 71 0.40 -9.27 -8.15
C PRO A 71 0.10 -10.23 -6.99
N GLU A 72 0.83 -11.35 -6.89
CA GLU A 72 0.69 -12.32 -5.80
C GLU A 72 1.10 -11.71 -4.45
N ALA A 73 2.11 -10.83 -4.46
CA ALA A 73 2.53 -10.13 -3.25
C ALA A 73 1.43 -9.19 -2.74
N LEU A 74 0.66 -8.56 -3.63
CA LEU A 74 -0.45 -7.69 -3.26
C LEU A 74 -1.56 -8.45 -2.52
N VAL A 75 -1.85 -9.68 -2.95
CA VAL A 75 -2.79 -10.57 -2.26
C VAL A 75 -2.25 -11.00 -0.90
N LYS A 76 -0.95 -11.27 -0.81
CA LYS A 76 -0.30 -11.58 0.47
C LYS A 76 -0.40 -10.42 1.45
N GLU A 77 -0.27 -9.17 0.99
CA GLU A 77 -0.32 -8.01 1.88
C GLU A 77 -1.68 -7.80 2.55
N LEU A 78 -2.76 -8.30 1.95
CA LEU A 78 -4.10 -8.24 2.55
C LEU A 78 -4.28 -9.18 3.75
N GLY A 79 -3.40 -10.17 3.92
CA GLY A 79 -3.53 -11.16 5.00
C GLY A 79 -4.79 -12.01 4.90
N GLU A 80 -5.08 -12.76 5.97
CA GLU A 80 -6.29 -13.61 6.08
C GLU A 80 -7.33 -13.01 7.05
N GLU A 81 -6.93 -11.94 7.74
CA GLU A 81 -7.71 -11.26 8.76
C GLU A 81 -8.84 -10.42 8.14
N GLU A 82 -9.83 -10.08 8.97
CA GLU A 82 -10.93 -9.18 8.58
C GLU A 82 -10.41 -7.79 8.18
N GLU A 83 -9.31 -7.33 8.78
CA GLU A 83 -8.67 -6.06 8.46
C GLU A 83 -7.17 -6.25 8.24
N ALA A 84 -6.66 -5.78 7.10
CA ALA A 84 -5.22 -5.61 6.90
C ALA A 84 -4.81 -4.26 7.46
N ARG A 85 -4.09 -4.23 8.59
CA ARG A 85 -3.68 -2.99 9.27
C ARG A 85 -2.28 -2.59 8.84
N PHE A 86 -2.09 -1.30 8.60
CA PHE A 86 -0.81 -0.74 8.17
C PHE A 86 -0.45 0.50 8.98
N LYS A 87 0.82 0.59 9.39
CA LYS A 87 1.44 1.81 9.91
C LYS A 87 2.69 2.12 9.11
N VAL A 88 2.86 3.38 8.76
CA VAL A 88 4.06 3.85 8.06
C VAL A 88 4.67 4.99 8.85
N SER A 89 5.96 4.89 9.10
CA SER A 89 6.78 5.95 9.67
C SER A 89 7.85 6.43 8.70
N VAL A 90 8.11 7.74 8.73
CA VAL A 90 9.20 8.40 7.99
C VAL A 90 10.05 9.12 9.02
N GLU A 91 11.36 8.86 9.04
CA GLU A 91 12.29 9.48 10.00
C GLU A 91 11.84 9.31 11.46
N GLY A 92 11.28 8.15 11.80
CA GLY A 92 10.78 7.82 13.15
C GLY A 92 9.42 8.41 13.50
N LYS A 93 8.82 9.25 12.65
CA LYS A 93 7.48 9.81 12.85
C LYS A 93 6.44 8.98 12.11
N GLU A 94 5.40 8.51 12.80
CA GLU A 94 4.23 7.89 12.17
C GLU A 94 3.53 8.94 11.28
N VAL A 95 3.33 8.61 10.00
CA VAL A 95 2.64 9.46 9.01
C VAL A 95 1.36 8.83 8.50
N ILE A 96 1.19 7.51 8.69
CA ILE A 96 0.00 6.75 8.34
C ILE A 96 -0.27 5.71 9.42
N SER A 97 -1.55 5.60 9.78
CA SER A 97 -2.15 4.47 10.46
C SER A 97 -3.51 4.24 9.79
N THR A 98 -3.64 3.14 9.07
CA THR A 98 -4.84 2.84 8.28
C THR A 98 -5.07 1.34 8.19
N PHE A 99 -6.21 0.94 7.61
CA PHE A 99 -6.52 -0.44 7.36
C PHE A 99 -7.28 -0.62 6.05
N TYR A 100 -7.12 -1.79 5.44
CA TYR A 100 -8.00 -2.25 4.38
C TYR A 100 -9.08 -3.12 5.02
N LYS A 101 -10.35 -2.69 4.89
CA LYS A 101 -11.50 -3.42 5.42
C LYS A 101 -11.78 -4.65 4.56
N GLU A 102 -12.15 -5.76 5.20
CA GLU A 102 -12.40 -7.06 4.56
C GLU A 102 -11.18 -7.62 3.80
N GLY A 103 -10.00 -7.53 4.43
CA GLY A 103 -8.73 -7.97 3.85
C GLY A 103 -8.78 -9.39 3.28
N GLY A 104 -9.27 -10.35 4.07
CA GLY A 104 -9.46 -11.73 3.64
C GLY A 104 -10.38 -11.90 2.41
N LYS A 105 -11.53 -11.20 2.37
CA LYS A 105 -12.44 -11.27 1.21
C LYS A 105 -11.81 -10.65 -0.04
N ALA A 106 -11.10 -9.54 0.12
CA ALA A 106 -10.38 -8.91 -0.99
C ALA A 106 -9.26 -9.83 -1.50
N ARG A 107 -8.55 -10.52 -0.61
CA ARG A 107 -7.57 -11.55 -0.97
C ARG A 107 -8.21 -12.68 -1.78
N ASP A 108 -9.33 -13.23 -1.33
CA ASP A 108 -10.01 -14.33 -2.03
C ASP A 108 -10.48 -13.90 -3.42
N PHE A 109 -11.08 -12.71 -3.52
CA PHE A 109 -11.54 -12.14 -4.77
C PHE A 109 -10.38 -11.91 -5.75
N LEU A 110 -9.29 -11.28 -5.29
CA LEU A 110 -8.12 -11.01 -6.13
C LEU A 110 -7.40 -12.30 -6.53
N SER A 111 -7.36 -13.31 -5.67
CA SER A 111 -6.83 -14.64 -6.00
C SER A 111 -7.60 -15.29 -7.15
N LYS A 112 -8.94 -15.24 -7.12
CA LYS A 112 -9.79 -15.72 -8.21
C LYS A 112 -9.61 -14.91 -9.49
N CYS A 113 -9.44 -13.59 -9.38
CA CYS A 113 -9.14 -12.71 -10.50
C CYS A 113 -7.85 -13.12 -11.23
N MET A 114 -6.77 -13.32 -10.49
CA MET A 114 -5.48 -13.75 -11.05
C MET A 114 -5.53 -15.15 -11.67
N ALA A 115 -6.35 -16.04 -11.12
CA ALA A 115 -6.54 -17.38 -11.68
C ALA A 115 -7.45 -17.41 -12.93
N GLY A 116 -8.03 -16.28 -13.33
CA GLY A 116 -9.03 -16.23 -14.41
C GLY A 116 -10.35 -16.92 -14.05
N GLN A 117 -10.65 -17.04 -12.76
CA GLN A 117 -11.77 -17.80 -12.20
C GLN A 117 -12.93 -16.92 -11.71
N LEU A 118 -12.95 -15.64 -12.07
CA LEU A 118 -14.13 -14.80 -11.83
C LEU A 118 -15.26 -15.29 -12.74
N THR A 119 -16.13 -16.14 -12.22
CA THR A 119 -17.39 -16.51 -12.87
C THR A 119 -18.34 -15.31 -12.81
N ASN A 120 -18.94 -14.96 -13.95
CA ASN A 120 -20.04 -14.00 -14.06
C ASN A 120 -21.24 -14.39 -13.19
#